data_AF-A0A0K8RLG3-F1
#
_entry.id   AF-A0A0K8RLG3-F1
#
_cell.length_a   1.000
_cell.length_b   1.000
_cell.length_c   1.000
_cell.angle_alpha   90.00
_cell.angle_beta   90.00
_cell.angle_gamma   90.00
#
_symmetry.space_group_name_H-M   'P 1'
#
loop_
_entity.id
_entity.type
_entity.pdbx_description
1 polymer ?
#
loop_
_entity_poly.entity_id
_entity_poly.type
_entity_poly.pdbx_seq_one_letter_code
_entity_poly.pdbx_strand_id
1 'polypeptide(L)'
;MKLLLIAVVICIHASGFLTTAEPRCEPLYDGGYGGQGGANVKEGWTFNKQTNHCQNVMFRSRCRSRRNCFPTKDDCEEHCDPIWRS
;
A
#
# COMPACT_ATOMS: atom_id res chain seq x y z
N MET A 1 1.14 -44.64 -13.67
CA MET A 1 0.41 -43.93 -12.59
C MET A 1 1.25 -42.94 -11.79
N LYS A 2 2.59 -42.97 -11.86
CA LYS A 2 3.48 -42.07 -11.11
C LYS A 2 3.47 -40.61 -11.60
N LEU A 3 3.21 -40.39 -12.89
CA LEU A 3 3.10 -39.06 -13.51
C LEU A 3 1.90 -38.24 -12.98
N LEU A 4 0.79 -38.90 -12.64
CA LEU A 4 -0.41 -38.23 -12.11
C LEU A 4 -0.14 -37.63 -10.73
N LEU A 5 0.59 -38.33 -9.87
CA LEU A 5 0.97 -37.83 -8.53
C LEU A 5 1.88 -36.60 -8.63
N ILE A 6 2.82 -36.60 -9.57
CA ILE A 6 3.71 -35.45 -9.80
C ILE A 6 2.92 -34.23 -10.28
N ALA A 7 1.97 -34.42 -11.21
CA ALA A 7 1.11 -33.35 -11.69
C ALA A 7 0.24 -32.75 -10.56
N VAL A 8 -0.37 -33.60 -9.72
CA VAL A 8 -1.17 -33.15 -8.56
C VAL A 8 -0.33 -32.35 -7.57
N VAL A 9 0.89 -32.80 -7.27
CA VAL A 9 1.81 -32.10 -6.36
C VAL A 9 2.21 -30.74 -6.93
N ILE A 10 2.51 -30.63 -8.22
CA ILE A 10 2.85 -29.36 -8.88
C ILE A 10 1.65 -28.40 -8.84
N CYS A 11 0.43 -28.89 -9.09
CA CYS A 11 -0.79 -28.07 -9.05
C CYS A 11 -1.04 -27.46 -7.66
N ILE A 12 -0.78 -28.20 -6.57
CA ILE A 12 -0.94 -27.69 -5.19
C ILE A 12 0.09 -26.59 -4.88
N HIS A 13 1.34 -26.77 -5.29
CA HIS A 13 2.39 -25.76 -5.07
C HIS A 13 2.18 -24.50 -5.92
N ALA A 14 1.72 -24.65 -7.17
CA ALA A 14 1.43 -23.51 -8.04
C ALA A 14 0.21 -22.70 -7.55
N SER A 15 -0.82 -23.36 -7.03
CA SER A 15 -2.01 -22.68 -6.50
C SER A 15 -1.77 -22.00 -5.15
N GLY A 16 -0.84 -22.50 -4.32
CA GLY A 16 -0.42 -21.83 -3.09
C GLY A 16 0.46 -20.58 -3.30
N PHE A 17 1.13 -20.47 -4.45
CA PHE A 17 2.02 -19.35 -4.79
C PHE A 17 1.28 -18.15 -5.41
N LEU A 18 0.04 -18.35 -5.88
CA LEU A 18 -0.79 -17.33 -6.52
C LEU A 18 -1.72 -16.62 -5.53
N THR A 19 -1.31 -16.46 -4.27
CA THR A 19 -1.93 -15.42 -3.45
C THR A 19 -1.43 -14.08 -3.99
N THR A 20 -2.22 -13.45 -4.86
CA THR A 20 -2.03 -12.06 -5.24
C THR A 20 -1.98 -11.26 -3.95
N ALA A 21 -0.77 -10.84 -3.55
CA ALA A 21 -0.61 -9.93 -2.43
C ALA A 21 -1.50 -8.72 -2.71
N GLU A 22 -2.56 -8.57 -1.91
CA GLU A 22 -3.45 -7.43 -2.06
C GLU A 22 -2.61 -6.15 -2.01
N PRO A 23 -2.93 -5.15 -2.85
CA PRO A 23 -2.20 -3.90 -2.86
C PRO A 23 -2.28 -3.30 -1.45
N ARG A 24 -1.12 -3.19 -0.79
CA ARG A 24 -1.07 -2.98 0.67
C ARG A 24 -1.72 -1.68 1.12
N CYS A 25 -1.70 -0.66 0.27
CA CYS A 25 -2.25 0.65 0.56
C CYS A 25 -2.90 1.24 -0.70
N GLU A 26 -4.24 1.16 -0.73
CA GLU A 26 -5.09 1.72 -1.77
C GLU A 26 -6.40 2.25 -1.16
N PRO A 27 -7.09 3.18 -1.85
CA PRO A 27 -6.64 3.91 -3.03
C PRO A 27 -5.50 4.92 -2.72
N LEU A 28 -4.98 5.61 -3.73
CA LEU A 28 -4.09 6.75 -3.51
C LEU A 28 -4.83 7.80 -2.66
N TYR A 29 -4.16 8.36 -1.66
CA TYR A 29 -4.78 9.41 -0.86
C TYR A 29 -5.10 10.62 -1.73
N ASP A 30 -6.37 11.04 -1.69
CA ASP A 30 -6.93 12.13 -2.49
C ASP A 30 -6.64 13.53 -1.90
N GLY A 31 -5.91 13.59 -0.79
CA GLY A 31 -5.41 14.83 -0.20
C GLY A 31 -6.47 15.61 0.58
N GLY A 32 -6.00 16.54 1.39
CA GLY A 32 -6.81 17.65 1.89
C GLY A 32 -6.45 18.91 1.12
N TYR A 33 -7.41 19.48 0.37
CA TYR A 33 -7.24 20.79 -0.24
C TYR A 33 -7.39 21.91 0.81
N GLY A 34 -6.58 22.96 0.69
CA GLY A 34 -6.80 24.21 1.41
C GLY A 34 -8.16 24.80 0.98
N GLY A 35 -9.10 24.91 1.90
CA GLY A 35 -10.42 25.48 1.61
C GLY A 35 -10.37 26.99 1.38
N GLN A 36 -11.48 27.58 0.90
CA GLN A 36 -11.66 29.04 0.91
C GLN A 36 -11.40 29.58 2.33
N GLY A 37 -10.47 30.53 2.44
CA GLY A 37 -10.02 31.09 3.72
C GLY A 37 -8.66 30.59 4.22
N GLY A 38 -7.90 29.82 3.42
CA GLY A 38 -6.51 29.46 3.76
C GLY A 38 -6.40 28.47 4.92
N ALA A 39 -7.36 27.54 5.01
CA ALA A 39 -7.32 26.52 6.06
C ALA A 39 -5.98 25.78 6.04
N ASN A 40 -5.27 25.79 7.17
CA ASN A 40 -3.95 25.18 7.29
C ASN A 40 -4.02 23.69 6.94
N VAL A 41 -3.12 23.28 6.04
CA VAL A 41 -2.84 21.88 5.75
C VAL A 41 -1.52 21.49 6.41
N LYS A 42 -1.33 20.19 6.62
CA LYS A 42 -0.09 19.61 7.12
C LYS A 42 0.47 18.68 6.05
N GLU A 43 1.80 18.64 5.96
CA GLU A 43 2.50 17.66 5.15
C GLU A 43 2.35 16.26 5.75
N GLY A 44 2.27 15.26 4.88
CA GLY A 44 2.23 13.85 5.19
C GLY A 44 2.65 13.01 3.98
N TRP A 45 2.39 11.71 4.05
CA TRP A 45 2.86 10.73 3.08
C TRP A 45 1.75 9.76 2.67
N THR A 46 1.76 9.37 1.41
CA THR A 46 0.87 8.34 0.85
C THR A 46 1.66 7.36 0.02
N PHE A 47 1.28 6.09 0.04
CA PHE A 47 1.87 5.09 -0.83
C PHE A 47 1.23 5.15 -2.22
N ASN A 48 2.04 5.35 -3.24
CA ASN A 48 1.61 5.33 -4.63
C ASN A 48 2.00 3.99 -5.26
N LYS A 49 1.00 3.14 -5.53
CA LYS A 49 1.21 1.83 -6.14
C LYS A 49 1.82 1.88 -7.55
N GLN A 50 1.58 2.96 -8.30
CA GLN A 50 2.07 3.08 -9.68
C GLN A 50 3.58 3.28 -9.70
N THR A 51 4.10 4.03 -8.73
CA THR A 51 5.53 4.26 -8.53
C THR A 51 6.15 3.28 -7.54
N ASN A 52 5.32 2.53 -6.81
CA ASN A 52 5.72 1.63 -5.72
C ASN A 52 6.52 2.33 -4.60
N HIS A 53 6.20 3.59 -4.32
CA HIS A 53 6.92 4.43 -3.35
C HIS A 53 5.98 5.34 -2.56
N CYS A 54 6.43 5.73 -1.36
CA CYS A 54 5.78 6.77 -0.58
C CYS A 54 6.11 8.16 -1.13
N GLN A 55 5.08 8.99 -1.35
CA GLN A 55 5.20 10.35 -1.86
C GLN A 55 4.51 11.36 -0.93
N ASN A 56 4.96 12.61 -0.95
CA ASN A 56 4.43 13.68 -0.11
C ASN A 56 3.00 14.08 -0.52
N VAL A 57 2.16 14.37 0.46
CA VAL A 57 0.78 14.87 0.31
C VAL A 57 0.45 15.89 1.38
N MET A 58 -0.61 16.66 1.15
CA MET A 58 -1.19 17.57 2.15
C MET A 58 -2.45 16.97 2.75
N PHE A 59 -2.65 17.10 4.07
CA PHE A 59 -3.89 16.72 4.76
C PHE A 59 -4.39 17.82 5.70
N ARG A 60 -5.72 17.94 5.84
CA ARG A 60 -6.34 19.06 6.59
C ARG A 60 -6.54 18.79 8.08
N SER A 61 -6.91 17.55 8.45
CA SER A 61 -7.35 17.23 9.81
C SER A 61 -6.71 15.96 10.33
N ARG A 62 -7.28 14.80 9.99
CA ARG A 62 -6.81 13.50 10.45
C ARG A 62 -6.25 12.71 9.28
N CYS A 63 -4.95 12.51 9.33
CA CYS A 63 -4.24 11.54 8.53
C CYS A 63 -4.45 10.16 9.18
N ARG A 64 -5.06 9.21 8.46
CA ARG A 64 -5.34 7.86 8.96
C ARG A 64 -4.71 6.85 8.02
N SER A 65 -3.94 5.90 8.56
CA SER A 65 -3.29 4.84 7.79
C SER A 65 -4.29 4.02 6.96
N ARG A 66 -5.50 3.78 7.48
CA ARG A 66 -6.61 3.13 6.74
C ARG A 66 -7.06 3.88 5.47
N ARG A 67 -6.65 5.13 5.29
CA ARG A 67 -6.90 5.96 4.10
C ARG A 67 -5.61 6.25 3.33
N ASN A 68 -4.56 5.45 3.53
CA ASN A 68 -3.28 5.62 2.88
C ASN A 68 -2.64 7.00 3.16
N CYS A 69 -2.81 7.51 4.38
CA CYS A 69 -2.22 8.77 4.85
C CYS A 69 -1.40 8.50 6.12
N PHE A 70 -0.13 8.90 6.08
CA PHE A 70 0.83 8.74 7.16
C PHE A 70 1.49 10.09 7.51
N PRO A 71 1.81 10.33 8.79
CA PRO A 71 2.45 11.57 9.21
C PRO A 71 3.94 11.63 8.82
N THR A 72 4.61 10.49 8.68
CA THR A 72 6.03 10.40 8.28
C THR A 72 6.22 9.45 7.10
N LYS A 73 7.38 9.57 6.43
CA LYS A 73 7.78 8.69 5.34
C LYS A 73 7.97 7.26 5.85
N ASP A 74 8.67 7.11 6.97
CA ASP A 74 8.99 5.81 7.56
C ASP A 74 7.71 5.05 7.94
N ASP A 75 6.71 5.71 8.54
CA ASP A 75 5.40 5.10 8.84
C ASP A 75 4.70 4.59 7.56
N CYS A 76 4.82 5.33 6.46
CA CYS A 76 4.25 4.94 5.18
C CYS A 76 4.97 3.71 4.61
N GLU A 77 6.30 3.73 4.63
CA GLU A 77 7.12 2.63 4.09
C GLU A 77 6.96 1.36 4.93
N GLU A 78 7.03 1.43 6.25
CA GLU A 78 6.83 0.27 7.14
C GLU A 78 5.43 -0.37 6.94
N HIS A 79 4.41 0.47 6.74
CA HIS A 79 3.05 -0.01 6.59
C HIS A 79 2.78 -0.63 5.22
N CYS A 80 3.29 0.01 4.15
CA CYS A 80 2.88 -0.25 2.78
C CYS A 80 3.95 -0.92 1.91
N ASP A 81 5.24 -0.62 2.14
CA ASP A 81 6.33 -1.04 1.26
C ASP A 81 6.64 -2.54 1.41
N PRO A 82 6.65 -3.31 0.31
CA PRO A 82 7.05 -4.73 0.33
C PRO A 82 8.47 -5.01 0.77
N ILE A 83 9.38 -4.08 0.58
CA ILE A 83 10.81 -4.31 0.80
C ILE A 83 11.14 -4.27 2.30
N TRP A 84 10.40 -3.50 3.09
CA TRP A 84 10.64 -3.38 4.53
C TRP A 84 10.27 -4.62 5.36
N ARG A 85 9.56 -5.61 4.78
CA ARG A 85 9.19 -6.86 5.47
C ARG A 85 9.92 -8.11 4.95
N SER A 86 10.87 -7.96 4.02
CA SER A 86 11.67 -9.07 3.46
C SER A 86 12.98 -9.28 4.21
#